data_AF-A0A8J2NT74-F1
#
_entry.id   AF-A0A8J2NT74-F1
#
_cell.length_a   1.000
_cell.length_b   1.000
_cell.length_c   1.000
_cell.angle_alpha   90.00
_cell.angle_beta   90.00
_cell.angle_gamma   90.00
#
_symmetry.space_group_name_H-M   'P 1'
#
loop_
_entity.id
_entity.type
_entity.pdbx_description
1 polymer ?
#
loop_
_entity_poly.entity_id
_entity_poly.type
_entity_poly.pdbx_seq_one_letter_code
_entity_poly.pdbx_strand_id
1 'polypeptide(L)' 'MDTEFMGYTIKKGSNLLSNIYGVHMDPTNFDSPEKFNPERFIDKEGQFVKSDLILTFGSGRRSCLGETLAR' A
#
# COMPACT_ATOMS: atom_id res chain seq x y z
N MET A 1 10.26 -23.65 4.74
CA MET A 1 9.10 -24.24 5.44
C MET A 1 7.84 -23.60 4.91
N ASP A 2 6.70 -24.26 5.09
CA ASP A 2 5.38 -23.62 4.89
C ASP A 2 5.21 -22.48 5.90
N THR A 3 4.23 -21.60 5.68
CA THR A 3 3.91 -20.52 6.62
C THR A 3 2.41 -20.47 6.87
N GLU A 4 2.01 -19.98 8.04
CA GLU A 4 0.60 -19.69 8.34
C GLU A 4 0.33 -18.19 8.22
N PHE A 5 -0.81 -17.84 7.62
CA PHE A 5 -1.27 -16.47 7.51
C PHE A 5 -2.79 -16.43 7.60
N MET A 6 -3.32 -15.66 8.56
CA MET A 6 -4.76 -15.54 8.80
C MET A 6 -5.51 -16.89 8.90
N GLY A 7 -4.87 -17.91 9.48
CA GLY A 7 -5.43 -19.26 9.62
C GLY A 7 -5.28 -20.16 8.39
N TYR A 8 -4.65 -19.67 7.30
CA TYR A 8 -4.36 -20.46 6.10
C TYR A 8 -2.90 -20.92 6.07
N THR A 9 -2.66 -22.18 5.74
CA THR A 9 -1.31 -22.68 5.44
C THR A 9 -0.92 -22.37 4.00
N ILE A 10 0.08 -21.51 3.82
CA ILE A 10 0.69 -21.20 2.53
C ILE A 10 1.89 -22.13 2.35
N LYS A 11 1.85 -22.94 1.29
CA LYS A 11 2.90 -23.92 0.97
C LYS A 11 4.16 -23.22 0.47
N LYS A 12 5.32 -23.77 0.82
CA LYS A 12 6.61 -23.30 0.28
C LYS A 12 6.57 -23.34 -1.25
N GLY A 13 6.91 -22.22 -1.89
CA GLY A 13 6.95 -22.10 -3.35
C GLY A 13 5.65 -21.59 -3.98
N SER A 14 4.60 -21.32 -3.19
CA SER A 14 3.42 -20.62 -3.68
C SER A 14 3.77 -19.21 -4.18
N ASN A 15 3.17 -18.82 -5.31
CA ASN A 15 3.21 -17.43 -5.76
C ASN A 15 2.17 -16.62 -5.00
N LEU A 16 2.58 -15.45 -4.50
CA LEU A 16 1.71 -14.49 -3.84
C LEU A 16 1.80 -13.17 -4.58
N LEU A 17 0.64 -12.58 -4.86
CA LEU A 17 0.52 -11.26 -5.49
C LEU A 17 -0.12 -10.31 -4.48
N SER A 18 0.56 -9.19 -4.21
CA SER A 18 -0.01 -8.13 -3.39
C SER A 18 -0.92 -7.26 -4.24
N ASN A 19 -2.20 -7.15 -3.88
CA ASN A 19 -3.15 -6.30 -4.60
C ASN A 19 -3.03 -4.84 -4.14
N ILE A 20 -1.98 -4.15 -4.60
CA ILE A 20 -1.72 -2.74 -4.25
C ILE A 20 -2.86 -1.84 -4.73
N TYR A 21 -3.41 -2.10 -5.92
CA TYR A 21 -4.58 -1.38 -6.42
C TYR A 21 -5.77 -1.48 -5.47
N GLY A 22 -6.05 -2.68 -4.96
CA GLY A 22 -7.11 -2.91 -3.98
C GLY A 22 -6.92 -2.10 -2.69
N VAL A 23 -5.68 -1.98 -2.20
CA VAL A 23 -5.36 -1.15 -1.03
C VAL A 23 -5.60 0.34 -1.33
N HIS A 24 -5.13 0.82 -2.48
CA HIS A 24 -5.28 2.22 -2.88
C HIS A 24 -6.73 2.60 -3.22
N MET A 25 -7.55 1.63 -3.59
CA MET A 25 -8.95 1.83 -3.95
C MET A 25 -9.94 1.39 -2.86
N ASP A 26 -9.46 1.07 -1.66
CA ASP A 26 -10.31 0.64 -0.55
C ASP A 26 -11.05 1.84 0.05
N PRO A 27 -12.40 1.89 -0.03
CA PRO A 27 -13.20 2.99 0.51
C PRO A 27 -13.18 3.06 2.04
N THR A 28 -12.74 2.01 2.73
CA THR A 28 -12.55 2.03 4.19
C THR A 28 -11.29 2.80 4.60
N ASN A 29 -10.35 2.96 3.67
CA ASN A 29 -9.07 3.65 3.88
C ASN A 29 -9.03 5.04 3.23
N PHE A 30 -9.68 5.21 2.08
CA PHE A 30 -9.69 6.46 1.32
C PHE A 30 -11.11 6.83 0.90
N ASP A 31 -11.55 8.05 1.23
CA ASP A 31 -12.85 8.55 0.78
C ASP A 31 -12.85 8.84 -0.73
N SER A 32 -13.90 8.39 -1.42
CA SER A 32 -14.05 8.44 -2.89
C SER A 32 -12.75 8.03 -3.61
N PRO A 33 -12.26 6.79 -3.42
CA PRO A 33 -10.93 6.37 -3.87
C PRO A 33 -10.70 6.55 -5.37
N GLU A 34 -11.75 6.41 -6.17
CA GLU A 34 -11.77 6.57 -7.62
C GLU A 34 -11.59 8.02 -8.10
N LYS A 35 -11.82 9.01 -7.22
CA LYS A 35 -11.64 10.42 -7.56
C LYS A 35 -10.19 10.82 -7.35
N PHE A 36 -9.63 11.48 -8.36
CA PHE A 36 -8.36 12.19 -8.21
C PHE A 36 -8.56 13.40 -7.29
N ASN A 37 -8.05 13.31 -6.07
CA ASN A 37 -8.21 14.31 -5.01
C ASN A 37 -6.87 14.46 -4.25
N PRO A 38 -5.96 15.36 -4.68
CA PRO A 38 -4.69 15.62 -4.00
C PRO A 38 -4.85 16.07 -2.54
N GLU A 39 -5.92 16.79 -2.23
CA GLU A 39 -6.21 17.36 -0.92
C GLU A 39 -6.37 16.28 0.17
N ARG A 40 -6.62 15.01 -0.20
CA ARG A 40 -6.66 13.89 0.76
C ARG A 40 -5.34 13.67 1.51
N PHE A 41 -4.24 14.21 1.01
CA PHE A 41 -2.92 14.11 1.63
C PHE A 41 -2.50 15.42 2.31
N ILE A 42 -3.41 16.37 2.51
CA ILE A 42 -3.14 17.67 3.09
C ILE A 42 -4.01 17.84 4.35
N ASP A 43 -3.41 18.26 5.47
CA ASP A 43 -4.16 18.57 6.69
C ASP A 43 -4.80 19.97 6.66
N LYS A 44 -5.47 20.35 7.75
CA LYS A 44 -6.20 21.63 7.85
C LYS A 44 -5.26 22.84 7.84
N GLU A 45 -4.01 22.61 8.22
CA GLU A 45 -2.92 23.58 8.25
C GLU A 45 -2.15 23.65 6.92
N GLY A 46 -2.58 22.88 5.92
CA GLY A 46 -1.99 22.86 4.58
C GLY A 46 -0.71 22.03 4.48
N GLN A 47 -0.40 21.19 5.48
CA GLN A 47 0.80 20.36 5.51
C GLN A 47 0.54 18.98 4.92
N PHE A 48 1.57 18.42 4.29
CA PHE A 48 1.48 17.08 3.73
C PHE A 48 1.44 16.02 4.84
N VAL A 49 0.42 15.16 4.78
CA VAL A 49 0.26 14.01 5.67
C VAL A 49 0.63 12.75 4.93
N LYS A 50 1.73 12.12 5.36
CA LYS A 50 2.14 10.82 4.85
C LYS A 50 1.16 9.74 5.33
N SER A 51 0.70 8.90 4.42
CA SER A 51 -0.10 7.71 4.74
C SER A 51 0.72 6.44 4.55
N ASP A 52 0.76 5.59 5.58
CA ASP A 52 1.41 4.27 5.52
C ASP A 52 0.66 3.28 4.62
N LEU A 53 -0.54 3.66 4.16
CA LEU A 53 -1.35 2.89 3.22
C LEU A 53 -0.94 3.15 1.75
N ILE A 54 -0.05 4.11 1.50
CA ILE A 54 0.47 4.40 0.16
C ILE A 54 1.67 3.51 -0.15
N LEU A 55 1.35 2.34 -0.70
CA LEU A 55 2.33 1.30 -1.10
C LEU A 55 2.83 1.42 -2.54
N THR A 56 2.92 2.63 -3.12
CA THR A 56 3.33 2.84 -4.54
C THR A 56 4.68 2.21 -4.87
N PHE A 57 5.60 2.20 -3.91
CA PHE A 57 6.93 1.59 -4.03
C PHE A 57 7.04 0.26 -3.27
N GLY A 58 5.91 -0.37 -2.95
CA GLY A 58 5.87 -1.58 -2.13
C GLY A 58 6.22 -1.32 -0.67
N SER A 59 6.48 -2.41 0.08
CA SER A 59 6.87 -2.35 1.49
C SER A 59 7.66 -3.60 1.89
N GLY A 60 8.24 -3.57 3.09
CA GLY A 60 9.01 -4.67 3.67
C GLY A 60 10.35 -4.91 2.95
N ARG A 61 10.84 -6.15 3.03
CA ARG A 61 12.19 -6.53 2.53
C ARG A 61 12.38 -6.34 1.02
N ARG A 62 11.30 -6.12 0.27
CA ARG A 62 11.30 -5.93 -1.18
C ARG A 62 10.71 -4.57 -1.59
N SER A 63 10.72 -3.58 -0.70
CA SER A 63 10.43 -2.20 -1.06
C SER A 63 11.36 -1.76 -2.20
N CYS A 64 10.87 -0.87 -3.06
CA CYS A 64 11.59 -0.43 -4.25
C CYS A 64 12.90 0.27 -3.85
N LEU A 65 14.02 -0.27 -4.30
CA LEU A 65 15.34 0.35 -4.07
C LEU A 65 15.45 1.74 -4.73
N GLY A 66 14.71 1.97 -5.82
CA GLY A 66 14.73 3.23 -6.57
C GLY A 66 13.77 4.30 -6.04
N GLU A 67 13.06 4.07 -4.93
CA GLU A 67 12.07 5.03 -4.41
C GLU A 67 12.67 6.43 -4.23
N THR A 68 13.84 6.53 -3.59
CA THR A 68 14.51 7.82 -3.34
C THR A 68 14.93 8.53 -4.62
N LEU A 69 15.23 7.78 -5.69
CA LEU A 69 15.62 8.35 -6.98
C LEU A 69 14.41 8.81 -7.80
N ALA A 70 13.28 8.11 -7.67
CA ALA A 70 12.07 8.37 -8.45
C ALA A 70 11.16 9.44 -7.85
N ARG A 71 11.31 9.74 -6.56
CA ARG A 71 10.52 10.72 -5.82
C ARG A 71 10.98 12.16 -6.03
#